data_AF-A0A954KKF3-F1
#
_entry.id   AF-A0A954KKF3-F1
#
_cell.length_a   1.000
_cell.length_b   1.000
_cell.length_c   1.000
_cell.angle_alpha   90.00
_cell.angle_beta   90.00
_cell.angle_gamma   90.00
#
_symmetry.space_group_name_H-M   'P 1'
#
loop_
_entity.id
_entity.type
_entity.pdbx_description
1 polymer ?
#
loop_
_entity_poly.entity_id
_entity_poly.type
_entity_poly.pdbx_seq_one_letter_code
_entity_poly.pdbx_strand_id
1 'polypeptide(L)'
;SITSEEREAILREDKSALANLTGKEREIAEDRAKNADLRTAVALNSRTGEQLWAHSVDVTDCSEIGIGGGKLTMMYQDGVLMLCGANANGHYWRQFVSGEFERRRLVALSAQDGYKLWAKDANYRHRPIVIGQKVLAEPWIFDLKTGEQQMRANPLTGEEVPWSMMRTG
;
A
#
# COMPACT_ATOMS: atom_id res chain seq x y z
N SER A 1 16.30 -7.63 -13.62
CA SER A 1 15.05 -7.29 -14.32
C SER A 1 14.06 -8.38 -14.03
N ILE A 2 12.77 -8.04 -13.88
CA ILE A 2 11.71 -9.03 -13.64
C ILE A 2 11.53 -9.88 -14.90
N THR A 3 11.51 -11.19 -14.75
CA THR A 3 11.32 -12.12 -15.88
C THR A 3 9.85 -12.15 -16.31
N SER A 4 9.57 -12.60 -17.54
CA SER A 4 8.20 -12.81 -18.00
C SER A 4 7.44 -13.80 -17.11
N GLU A 5 8.12 -14.84 -16.63
CA GLU A 5 7.56 -15.86 -15.75
C GLU A 5 7.18 -15.30 -14.37
N GLU A 6 8.02 -14.45 -13.79
CA GLU A 6 7.74 -13.76 -12.52
C GLU A 6 6.56 -12.78 -12.66
N ARG A 7 6.52 -12.04 -13.78
CA ARG A 7 5.38 -11.17 -14.10
C ARG A 7 4.09 -11.98 -14.24
N GLU A 8 4.13 -13.12 -14.94
CA GLU A 8 2.97 -14.00 -15.07
C GLU A 8 2.52 -14.61 -13.74
N ALA A 9 3.46 -14.95 -12.85
CA ALA A 9 3.15 -15.49 -11.52
C ALA A 9 2.37 -14.48 -10.67
N ILE A 10 2.82 -13.23 -10.61
CA ILE A 10 2.12 -12.15 -9.88
C ILE A 10 0.73 -11.91 -10.48
N LEU A 11 0.64 -11.79 -11.81
CA LEU A 11 -0.63 -11.58 -12.49
C LEU A 11 -1.59 -12.77 -12.31
N ARG A 12 -1.09 -13.98 -12.10
CA ARG A 12 -1.90 -15.18 -11.83
C ARG A 12 -2.47 -15.16 -10.42
N GLU A 13 -1.70 -14.71 -9.43
CA GLU A 13 -2.19 -14.49 -8.06
C GLU A 13 -3.38 -13.52 -8.08
N ASP A 14 -3.26 -12.41 -8.81
CA ASP A 14 -4.33 -11.40 -8.96
C ASP A 14 -5.55 -11.92 -9.75
N LYS A 15 -5.34 -12.74 -10.80
CA LYS A 15 -6.46 -13.31 -11.60
C LYS A 15 -7.44 -14.16 -10.78
N SER A 16 -6.99 -14.77 -9.69
CA SER A 16 -7.88 -15.51 -8.78
C SER A 16 -8.89 -14.58 -8.09
N ALA A 17 -8.48 -13.34 -7.78
CA ALA A 17 -9.34 -12.30 -7.22
C ALA A 17 -10.27 -11.70 -8.29
N LEU A 18 -9.82 -11.60 -9.56
CA LEU A 18 -10.61 -11.10 -10.68
C LEU A 18 -11.80 -11.99 -11.06
N ALA A 19 -11.70 -13.30 -10.82
CA ALA A 19 -12.70 -14.27 -11.26
C ALA A 19 -14.11 -14.02 -10.70
N ASN A 20 -14.20 -13.33 -9.55
CA ASN A 20 -15.46 -13.04 -8.87
C ASN A 20 -15.99 -11.62 -9.15
N LEU A 21 -15.26 -10.77 -9.88
CA LEU A 21 -15.66 -9.40 -10.17
C LEU A 21 -16.52 -9.34 -11.45
N THR A 22 -17.49 -8.42 -11.47
CA THR A 22 -18.36 -8.20 -12.64
C THR A 22 -18.47 -6.72 -12.99
N GLY A 23 -18.86 -6.44 -14.24
CA GLY A 23 -19.06 -5.07 -14.73
C GLY A 23 -17.83 -4.18 -14.54
N LYS A 24 -18.05 -2.97 -14.01
CA LYS A 24 -17.03 -1.92 -13.86
C LYS A 24 -15.87 -2.32 -12.95
N GLU A 25 -16.12 -3.11 -11.92
CA GLU A 25 -15.09 -3.57 -10.98
C GLU A 25 -14.07 -4.47 -11.69
N ARG A 26 -14.56 -5.33 -12.59
CA ARG A 26 -13.71 -6.18 -13.41
C ARG A 26 -12.87 -5.35 -14.39
N GLU A 27 -13.47 -4.38 -15.07
CA GLU A 27 -12.75 -3.50 -15.99
C GLU A 27 -11.61 -2.73 -15.31
N ILE A 28 -11.86 -2.17 -14.12
CA ILE A 28 -10.85 -1.46 -13.33
C ILE A 28 -9.70 -2.40 -12.97
N ALA A 29 -10.03 -3.61 -12.54
CA ALA A 29 -9.04 -4.55 -12.07
C ALA A 29 -8.22 -5.18 -13.23
N GLU A 30 -8.84 -5.37 -14.41
CA GLU A 30 -8.13 -5.73 -15.64
C GLU A 30 -7.19 -4.62 -16.13
N ASP A 31 -7.62 -3.35 -16.10
CA ASP A 31 -6.77 -2.20 -16.43
C ASP A 31 -5.59 -2.08 -15.47
N ARG A 32 -5.84 -2.28 -14.16
CA ARG A 32 -4.79 -2.27 -13.14
C ARG A 32 -3.76 -3.37 -13.38
N ALA A 33 -4.19 -4.60 -13.68
CA ALA A 33 -3.30 -5.71 -13.98
C ALA A 33 -2.45 -5.45 -15.24
N LYS A 34 -3.05 -4.82 -16.27
CA LYS A 34 -2.35 -4.44 -17.51
C LYS A 34 -1.27 -3.38 -17.24
N ASN A 35 -1.59 -2.39 -16.40
CA ASN A 35 -0.73 -1.27 -16.09
C ASN A 35 0.10 -1.48 -14.80
N ALA A 36 0.26 -2.74 -14.37
CA ALA A 36 0.94 -3.05 -13.12
C ALA A 36 2.40 -2.58 -13.10
N ASP A 37 2.74 -1.80 -12.07
CA ASP A 37 4.11 -1.38 -11.75
C ASP A 37 4.77 -2.47 -10.90
N LEU A 38 5.37 -3.44 -11.60
CA LEU A 38 6.12 -4.53 -10.99
C LEU A 38 7.59 -4.12 -10.87
N ARG A 39 8.15 -4.22 -9.66
CA ARG A 39 9.57 -3.93 -9.38
C ARG A 39 10.24 -5.08 -8.64
N THR A 40 11.56 -5.14 -8.69
CA THR A 40 12.32 -6.10 -7.87
C THR A 40 12.76 -5.43 -6.58
N ALA A 41 12.30 -5.94 -5.44
CA ALA A 41 12.85 -5.61 -4.13
C ALA A 41 14.06 -6.53 -3.87
N VAL A 42 15.16 -5.97 -3.40
CA VAL A 42 16.42 -6.70 -3.18
C VAL A 42 16.97 -6.35 -1.80
N ALA A 43 17.29 -7.35 -0.99
CA ALA A 43 18.10 -7.17 0.20
C ALA A 43 19.54 -7.57 -0.06
N LEU A 44 20.45 -6.70 0.35
CA LEU A 44 21.88 -6.91 0.26
C LEU A 44 22.49 -6.92 1.64
N ASN A 45 23.48 -7.80 1.85
CA ASN A 45 24.38 -7.70 2.97
C ASN A 45 25.20 -6.41 2.83
N SER A 46 25.05 -5.49 3.77
CA SER A 46 25.65 -4.15 3.70
C SER A 46 27.18 -4.15 3.74
N ARG A 47 27.82 -5.24 4.22
CA ARG A 47 29.27 -5.38 4.28
C ARG A 47 29.84 -6.03 3.03
N THR A 48 29.19 -7.07 2.51
CA THR A 48 29.73 -7.89 1.42
C THR A 48 29.13 -7.55 0.06
N GLY A 49 27.98 -6.89 0.02
CA GLY A 49 27.18 -6.69 -1.19
C GLY A 49 26.45 -7.94 -1.67
N GLU A 50 26.53 -9.04 -0.92
CA GLU A 50 25.85 -10.30 -1.26
C GLU A 50 24.33 -10.12 -1.21
N GLN A 51 23.63 -10.65 -2.21
CA GLN A 51 22.18 -10.66 -2.24
C GLN A 51 21.64 -11.72 -1.26
N LEU A 52 20.89 -11.26 -0.27
CA LEU A 52 20.22 -12.13 0.72
C LEU A 52 18.90 -12.68 0.15
N TRP A 53 18.13 -11.82 -0.51
CA TRP A 53 16.91 -12.19 -1.23
C TRP A 53 16.60 -11.18 -2.32
N ALA A 54 15.82 -11.62 -3.32
CA ALA A 54 15.26 -10.75 -4.35
C ALA A 54 13.89 -11.28 -4.76
N HIS A 55 12.88 -10.41 -4.72
CA HIS A 55 11.51 -10.76 -5.07
C HIS A 55 10.88 -9.70 -5.95
N SER A 56 10.08 -10.15 -6.91
CA SER A 56 9.19 -9.29 -7.68
C SER A 56 8.02 -8.85 -6.79
N VAL A 57 7.72 -7.55 -6.82
CA VAL A 57 6.73 -6.90 -5.96
C VAL A 57 5.85 -6.01 -6.81
N ASP A 58 4.54 -6.15 -6.64
CA ASP A 58 3.56 -5.21 -7.18
C ASP A 58 3.50 -3.95 -6.31
N VAL A 59 4.00 -2.84 -6.84
CA VAL A 59 3.93 -1.51 -6.20
C VAL A 59 2.96 -0.58 -6.94
N THR A 60 2.04 -1.14 -7.71
CA THR A 60 0.98 -0.38 -8.39
C THR A 60 0.23 0.49 -7.39
N ASP A 61 0.02 1.75 -7.78
CA ASP A 61 -0.63 2.78 -6.97
C ASP A 61 0.08 3.12 -5.64
N CYS A 62 1.34 2.71 -5.47
CA CYS A 62 2.19 3.15 -4.36
C CYS A 62 2.90 4.49 -4.66
N SER A 63 2.84 5.03 -5.87
CA SER A 63 3.41 6.34 -6.21
C SER A 63 2.78 6.92 -7.48
N GLU A 64 3.00 8.21 -7.71
CA GLU A 64 2.55 8.94 -8.90
C GLU A 64 1.02 8.91 -9.13
N ILE A 65 0.25 8.72 -8.05
CA ILE A 65 -1.21 8.62 -8.08
C ILE A 65 -1.92 9.84 -7.46
N GLY A 66 -2.77 10.47 -8.28
CA GLY A 66 -3.51 11.68 -7.93
C GLY A 66 -2.63 12.90 -7.69
N ILE A 67 -3.23 14.00 -7.25
CA ILE A 67 -2.50 15.23 -6.95
C ILE A 67 -1.45 14.99 -5.85
N GLY A 68 -0.22 15.43 -6.12
CA GLY A 68 0.89 15.27 -5.20
C GLY A 68 1.25 13.79 -4.94
N GLY A 69 0.98 12.89 -5.89
CA GLY A 69 1.15 11.43 -5.77
C GLY A 69 2.54 10.88 -5.45
N GLY A 70 3.53 11.77 -5.24
CA GLY A 70 4.79 11.42 -4.60
C GLY A 70 5.66 10.44 -5.37
N LYS A 71 6.81 10.12 -4.79
CA LYS A 71 7.69 9.04 -5.26
C LYS A 71 7.54 7.83 -4.35
N LEU A 72 7.83 6.65 -4.89
CA LEU A 72 7.86 5.42 -4.10
C LEU A 72 8.84 5.61 -2.94
N THR A 73 8.41 5.28 -1.73
CA THR A 73 9.23 5.32 -0.52
C THR A 73 9.13 4.01 0.23
N MET A 74 10.15 3.73 1.02
CA MET A 74 10.24 2.56 1.87
C MET A 74 10.53 2.99 3.30
N MET A 75 9.80 2.42 4.25
CA MET A 75 10.04 2.58 5.69
C MET A 75 10.27 1.19 6.31
N TYR A 76 11.07 1.12 7.36
CA TYR A 76 11.34 -0.12 8.08
C TYR A 76 10.93 0.02 9.55
N GLN A 77 10.30 -1.01 10.10
CA GLN A 77 10.07 -1.16 11.53
C GLN A 77 9.78 -2.63 11.88
N ASP A 78 10.41 -3.14 12.93
CA ASP A 78 10.13 -4.47 13.52
C ASP A 78 9.99 -5.62 12.50
N GLY A 79 10.96 -5.71 11.58
CA GLY A 79 10.98 -6.75 10.55
C GLY A 79 10.00 -6.54 9.40
N VAL A 80 9.35 -5.39 9.28
CA VAL A 80 8.43 -5.04 8.19
C VAL A 80 9.02 -3.92 7.34
N LEU A 81 8.99 -4.09 6.01
CA LEU A 81 9.26 -3.05 5.01
C LEU A 81 7.92 -2.54 4.47
N MET A 82 7.62 -1.27 4.69
CA MET A 82 6.42 -0.61 4.19
C MET A 82 6.76 0.18 2.92
N LEU A 83 6.13 -0.17 1.81
CA LEU A 83 6.22 0.53 0.54
C LEU A 83 4.95 1.36 0.32
N CYS A 84 5.11 2.65 0.05
CA CYS A 84 4.00 3.57 -0.17
C CYS A 84 4.46 4.86 -0.88
N GLY A 85 3.54 5.81 -1.04
CA GLY A 85 3.78 7.08 -1.72
C GLY A 85 4.27 8.15 -0.77
N ALA A 86 5.40 8.78 -1.11
CA ALA A 86 5.88 10.00 -0.46
C ALA A 86 5.11 11.24 -0.91
N ASN A 87 3.80 11.25 -0.68
CA ASN A 87 2.87 12.25 -1.20
C ASN A 87 3.12 13.66 -0.62
N ALA A 88 2.71 14.68 -1.38
CA ALA A 88 2.86 16.08 -0.99
C ALA A 88 2.03 16.45 0.26
N ASN A 89 2.50 17.47 0.97
CA ASN A 89 1.78 18.08 2.09
C ASN A 89 0.83 19.17 1.55
N GLY A 90 -0.45 19.15 1.95
CA GLY A 90 -1.45 20.12 1.48
C GLY A 90 -2.86 19.86 2.01
N HIS A 91 -3.79 20.79 1.80
CA HIS A 91 -5.18 20.64 2.26
C HIS A 91 -6.04 19.87 1.24
N TYR A 92 -5.78 18.57 1.08
CA TYR A 92 -6.42 17.74 0.05
C TYR A 92 -7.75 17.08 0.49
N TRP A 93 -8.56 17.80 1.27
CA TRP A 93 -9.84 17.26 1.76
C TRP A 93 -10.87 17.05 0.66
N ARG A 94 -10.96 17.99 -0.29
CA ARG A 94 -11.91 17.87 -1.41
C ARG A 94 -11.61 16.65 -2.27
N GLN A 95 -10.33 16.42 -2.57
CA GLN A 95 -9.83 15.30 -3.37
C GLN A 95 -10.04 13.95 -2.65
N PHE A 96 -9.81 13.93 -1.35
CA PHE A 96 -10.09 12.74 -0.53
C PHE A 96 -11.57 12.39 -0.54
N VAL A 97 -12.47 13.37 -0.31
CA VAL A 97 -13.92 13.15 -0.31
C VAL A 97 -14.44 12.78 -1.70
N SER A 98 -13.83 13.27 -2.77
CA SER A 98 -14.20 12.90 -4.14
C SER A 98 -13.64 11.55 -4.59
N GLY A 99 -12.92 10.83 -3.74
CA GLY A 99 -12.39 9.50 -4.05
C GLY A 99 -11.10 9.50 -4.89
N GLU A 100 -10.44 10.65 -5.11
CA GLU A 100 -9.22 10.74 -5.94
C GLU A 100 -8.06 9.88 -5.39
N PHE A 101 -8.12 9.56 -4.10
CA PHE A 101 -7.09 8.82 -3.38
C PHE A 101 -7.44 7.36 -3.12
N GLU A 102 -8.63 6.88 -3.51
CA GLU A 102 -9.14 5.53 -3.17
C GLU A 102 -8.13 4.41 -3.45
N ARG A 103 -7.41 4.53 -4.57
CA ARG A 103 -6.42 3.55 -5.02
C ARG A 103 -5.05 3.65 -4.36
N ARG A 104 -4.77 4.69 -3.56
CA ARG A 104 -3.44 4.87 -2.93
C ARG A 104 -3.12 3.68 -2.04
N ARG A 105 -2.08 2.94 -2.42
CA ARG A 105 -1.78 1.64 -1.85
C ARG A 105 -0.65 1.69 -0.82
N LEU A 106 -0.75 0.78 0.15
CA LEU A 106 0.30 0.36 1.07
C LEU A 106 0.65 -1.09 0.76
N VAL A 107 1.93 -1.41 0.72
CA VAL A 107 2.44 -2.78 0.55
C VAL A 107 3.44 -3.07 1.66
N ALA A 108 3.17 -4.10 2.45
CA ALA A 108 4.06 -4.56 3.51
C ALA A 108 4.79 -5.83 3.07
N LEU A 109 6.11 -5.85 3.22
CA LEU A 109 6.95 -7.02 3.02
C LEU A 109 7.63 -7.41 4.33
N SER A 110 7.90 -8.70 4.49
CA SER A 110 8.81 -9.20 5.52
C SER A 110 10.24 -8.77 5.16
N ALA A 111 10.96 -8.16 6.10
CA ALA A 111 12.36 -7.79 5.90
C ALA A 111 13.28 -9.02 5.88
N GLN A 112 12.86 -10.13 6.51
CA GLN A 112 13.67 -11.34 6.66
C GLN A 112 13.85 -12.07 5.34
N ASP A 113 12.81 -12.13 4.52
CA ASP A 113 12.74 -12.95 3.31
C ASP A 113 12.10 -12.23 2.11
N GLY A 114 11.64 -10.99 2.27
CA GLY A 114 11.10 -10.18 1.18
C GLY A 114 9.69 -10.57 0.72
N TYR A 115 9.04 -11.55 1.36
CA TYR A 115 7.68 -11.95 1.00
C TYR A 115 6.64 -10.91 1.39
N LYS A 116 5.61 -10.76 0.55
CA LYS A 116 4.46 -9.89 0.80
C LYS A 116 3.69 -10.38 2.03
N LEU A 117 3.60 -9.53 3.05
CA LEU A 117 2.75 -9.75 4.23
C LEU A 117 1.31 -9.37 3.90
N TRP A 118 1.12 -8.17 3.35
CA TRP A 118 -0.19 -7.67 2.93
C TRP A 118 -0.05 -6.50 1.98
N ALA A 119 -1.13 -6.20 1.26
CA ALA A 119 -1.26 -5.00 0.45
C ALA A 119 -2.69 -4.47 0.54
N LYS A 120 -2.86 -3.16 0.64
CA LYS A 120 -4.18 -2.53 0.83
C LYS A 120 -4.26 -1.18 0.13
N ASP A 121 -5.33 -0.98 -0.63
CA ASP A 121 -5.75 0.33 -1.11
C ASP A 121 -6.29 1.10 0.10
N ALA A 122 -5.44 1.96 0.65
CA ALA A 122 -5.61 2.53 1.98
C ALA A 122 -6.17 3.95 1.95
N ASN A 123 -6.45 4.52 0.78
CA ASN A 123 -7.09 5.82 0.61
C ASN A 123 -6.52 6.93 1.52
N TYR A 124 -5.21 7.16 1.48
CA TYR A 124 -4.53 8.10 2.38
C TYR A 124 -4.13 9.41 1.69
N ARG A 125 -4.19 10.52 2.44
CA ARG A 125 -3.97 11.88 1.92
C ARG A 125 -2.51 12.28 1.83
N HIS A 126 -1.71 11.89 2.82
CA HIS A 126 -0.32 12.31 2.98
C HIS A 126 0.60 11.13 3.15
N ARG A 127 1.92 11.38 3.07
CA ARG A 127 2.93 10.36 3.32
C ARG A 127 2.63 9.61 4.62
N PRO A 128 2.41 8.29 4.56
CA PRO A 128 2.23 7.47 5.75
C PRO A 128 3.48 7.50 6.63
N ILE A 129 3.30 7.30 7.93
CA ILE A 129 4.40 7.15 8.89
C ILE A 129 4.17 5.92 9.76
N VAL A 130 5.25 5.31 10.24
CA VAL A 130 5.18 4.19 11.17
C VAL A 130 5.33 4.69 12.61
N ILE A 131 4.45 4.22 13.51
CA ILE A 131 4.43 4.55 14.94
C ILE A 131 4.31 3.25 15.73
N GLY A 132 5.42 2.75 16.26
CA GLY A 132 5.47 1.43 16.88
C GLY A 132 4.99 0.35 15.91
N GLN A 133 3.98 -0.43 16.29
CA GLN A 133 3.42 -1.51 15.46
C GLN A 133 2.29 -1.04 14.52
N LYS A 134 2.21 0.25 14.22
CA LYS A 134 1.11 0.83 13.43
C LYS A 134 1.63 1.69 12.30
N VAL A 135 0.88 1.75 11.21
CA VAL A 135 1.08 2.74 10.14
C VAL A 135 -0.05 3.76 10.17
N LEU A 136 0.29 5.02 10.43
CA LEU A 136 -0.63 6.15 10.29
C LEU A 136 -0.62 6.60 8.84
N ALA A 137 -1.72 6.34 8.14
CA ALA A 137 -1.95 6.70 6.76
C ALA A 137 -3.19 7.62 6.70
N GLU A 138 -2.96 8.90 6.99
CA GLU A 138 -4.02 9.87 7.31
C GLU A 138 -5.17 9.85 6.30
N PRO A 139 -6.44 9.71 6.75
CA PRO A 139 -6.88 9.81 8.15
C PRO A 139 -6.84 8.49 8.95
N TRP A 140 -6.42 7.38 8.35
CA TRP A 140 -6.54 6.04 8.91
C TRP A 140 -5.30 5.59 9.67
N ILE A 141 -5.46 4.50 10.43
CA ILE A 141 -4.34 3.78 11.04
C ILE A 141 -4.56 2.27 10.87
N PHE A 142 -3.47 1.57 10.56
CA PHE A 142 -3.48 0.12 10.34
C PHE A 142 -2.40 -0.56 11.18
N ASP A 143 -2.63 -1.81 11.56
CA ASP A 143 -1.57 -2.66 12.11
C ASP A 143 -0.46 -2.87 11.07
N LEU A 144 0.79 -2.76 11.51
CA LEU A 144 1.93 -2.82 10.61
C LEU A 144 2.14 -4.22 10.01
N LYS A 145 1.87 -5.29 10.76
CA LYS A 145 2.12 -6.67 10.35
C LYS A 145 0.95 -7.30 9.62
N THR A 146 -0.28 -6.95 9.98
CA THR A 146 -1.50 -7.56 9.41
C THR A 146 -2.23 -6.65 8.43
N GLY A 147 -2.01 -5.34 8.51
CA GLY A 147 -2.76 -4.36 7.73
C GLY A 147 -4.20 -4.16 8.22
N GLU A 148 -4.59 -4.76 9.35
CA GLU A 148 -5.93 -4.59 9.94
C GLU A 148 -6.17 -3.13 10.30
N GLN A 149 -7.36 -2.63 9.96
CA GLN A 149 -7.71 -1.24 10.27
C GLN A 149 -8.05 -1.12 11.75
N GLN A 150 -7.42 -0.18 12.44
CA GLN A 150 -7.76 0.05 13.84
C GLN A 150 -9.15 0.66 13.91
N MET A 151 -9.99 0.09 14.78
CA MET A 151 -11.32 0.59 15.06
C MET A 151 -11.35 1.38 16.38
N ARG A 152 -12.44 2.12 16.60
CA ARG A 152 -12.76 2.79 17.86
C ARG A 152 -14.28 2.84 18.04
N ALA A 153 -14.75 2.95 19.28
CA ALA A 153 -16.14 3.30 19.52
C ALA A 153 -16.40 4.75 19.10
N ASN A 154 -17.49 4.98 18.37
CA ASN A 154 -17.98 6.30 18.06
C ASN A 154 -18.37 7.00 19.38
N PRO A 155 -17.86 8.21 19.67
CA PRO A 155 -18.09 8.87 20.96
C PRO A 155 -19.56 9.27 21.20
N LEU A 156 -20.38 9.32 20.15
CA LEU A 156 -21.80 9.67 20.22
C LEU A 156 -22.71 8.44 20.20
N THR A 157 -22.43 7.46 19.35
CA THR A 157 -23.31 6.30 19.14
C THR A 157 -22.83 5.03 19.85
N GLY A 158 -21.55 4.95 20.25
CA GLY A 158 -20.93 3.74 20.79
C GLY A 158 -20.61 2.67 19.73
N GLU A 159 -21.06 2.86 18.49
CA GLU A 159 -20.83 1.91 17.41
C GLU A 159 -19.35 1.84 17.02
N GLU A 160 -18.91 0.66 16.61
CA GLU A 160 -17.55 0.46 16.15
C GLU A 160 -17.34 1.12 14.77
N VAL A 161 -16.43 2.08 14.71
CA VAL A 161 -16.08 2.82 13.49
C VAL A 161 -14.57 2.83 13.29
N PRO A 162 -14.07 2.99 12.05
CA PRO A 162 -12.64 3.15 11.84
C PRO A 162 -12.07 4.29 12.68
N TRP A 163 -10.94 4.04 13.33
CA TRP A 163 -10.19 5.11 13.97
C TRP A 163 -9.75 6.10 12.88
N SER A 164 -10.04 7.37 13.11
CA SER A 164 -9.66 8.43 12.19
C SER A 164 -9.21 9.67 12.93
N MET A 165 -8.22 10.33 12.34
CA MET A 165 -7.81 11.68 12.72
C MET A 165 -7.94 12.59 11.52
N MET A 166 -8.75 13.64 11.66
CA MET A 166 -8.91 14.68 10.67
C MET A 166 -8.36 15.97 11.22
N ARG A 167 -7.29 16.50 10.62
CA ARG A 167 -6.79 17.83 10.92
C ARG A 167 -7.65 18.86 10.19
N THR A 168 -8.43 19.64 10.95
CA THR A 168 -9.07 20.86 10.45
C THR A 168 -7.96 21.88 10.24
N GLY A 169 -7.51 21.99 8.99
CA GLY A 169 -6.61 23.04 8.57
C GLY A 169 -7.34 24.36 8.41
#